data_AF-A0AAW8JK29-F1
#
_entry.id   AF-A0AAW8JK29-F1
#
_cell.length_a   1.000
_cell.length_b   1.000
_cell.length_c   1.000
_cell.angle_alpha   90.00
_cell.angle_beta   90.00
_cell.angle_gamma   90.00
#
_symmetry.space_group_name_H-M   'P 1'
#
loop_
_entity.id
_entity.type
_entity.pdbx_description
1 polymer ?
#
loop_
_entity_poly.entity_id
_entity_poly.type
_entity_poly.pdbx_seq_one_letter_code
_entity_poly.pdbx_strand_id
1 'polypeptide(L)'
;MSCPASKLFKPQQFKWDEIASIRLLEYNQSYPYLQIELLQKNTTYQLTFRTLFEFKNNQQKQQIDQLWSMIKKQSPKALKFAVDTVGKDRQIYSLSSDVAVNQRYQDSQIKRQFKLIFAALLAIIVVICLILYISKRQDGISLDNKEQPIDGTNFRSAQDQIYIWKQGRGHFLLPDATTKSFIGLSLDHLPDRAPELYSNVGKTSQHVYWQDHILENLNPQTTQYLGNDYSKDSQSVYFQDKQISNADAKTFSAILHPKFNALVYFYAKDQKQVYYQNIALNNLNPAQAQAFLNSKDYVHDQKNVFYQQYQLKNLNAQNTQIYVGANRFSDGLNLASDGHYFYLNQNPLPEVAYGKYFGSHAIDPTQLKIVATQSSEPYPGFYHFIFADRHRIYIYDEFYQRLVQLYDFSPNVIEVTQDRQFQVNAVTYTFQSKLIRTSSQRSGTQTHGFVIKLINENDQSEIADYFARIATSFSPKRIFTSTQN
;
A
#
# COMPACT_ATOMS: atom_id res chain seq x y z
N MET A 1 -24.35 44.25 3.50
CA MET A 1 -24.50 43.39 2.30
C MET A 1 -24.30 41.95 2.72
N SER A 2 -25.41 41.26 3.01
CA SER A 2 -25.47 39.88 3.46
C SER A 2 -25.66 38.95 2.25
N CYS A 3 -24.77 37.97 2.11
CA CYS A 3 -24.87 36.92 1.09
C CYS A 3 -25.84 35.84 1.60
N PRO A 4 -26.88 35.44 0.84
CA PRO A 4 -27.83 34.43 1.31
C PRO A 4 -27.22 33.03 1.16
N ALA A 5 -27.45 32.21 2.19
CA ALA A 5 -27.05 30.82 2.28
C ALA A 5 -27.46 30.01 1.05
N SER A 6 -26.54 29.18 0.59
CA SER A 6 -26.72 28.20 -0.47
C SER A 6 -27.96 27.35 -0.23
N LYS A 7 -28.93 27.42 -1.14
CA LYS A 7 -29.98 26.41 -1.28
C LYS A 7 -29.28 25.06 -1.50
N LEU A 8 -29.36 24.18 -0.50
CA LEU A 8 -29.09 22.76 -0.63
C LEU A 8 -29.81 22.24 -1.88
N PHE A 9 -29.04 21.79 -2.87
CA PHE A 9 -29.56 21.01 -3.99
C PHE A 9 -30.29 19.79 -3.40
N LYS A 10 -31.62 19.76 -3.47
CA LYS A 10 -32.34 18.49 -3.39
C LYS A 10 -31.89 17.67 -4.61
N PRO A 11 -31.51 16.39 -4.46
CA PRO A 11 -31.29 15.54 -5.62
C PRO A 11 -32.60 15.54 -6.42
N GLN A 12 -32.55 15.98 -7.67
CA GLN A 12 -33.69 15.88 -8.58
C GLN A 12 -34.00 14.38 -8.72
N GLN A 13 -35.04 13.93 -8.03
CA GLN A 13 -35.57 12.58 -8.17
C GLN A 13 -36.27 12.51 -9.54
N PHE A 14 -35.62 11.88 -10.50
CA PHE A 14 -36.25 11.55 -11.78
C PHE A 14 -37.49 10.68 -11.52
N LYS A 15 -38.62 11.04 -12.12
CA LYS A 15 -39.83 10.22 -12.03
C LYS A 15 -39.62 8.92 -12.82
N TRP A 16 -40.30 7.82 -12.45
CA TRP A 16 -40.10 6.52 -13.13
C TRP A 16 -40.38 6.56 -14.63
N ASP A 17 -41.30 7.41 -15.08
CA ASP A 17 -41.56 7.72 -16.47
C ASP A 17 -40.37 8.40 -17.15
N GLU A 18 -39.63 9.26 -16.46
CA GLU A 18 -38.37 9.83 -16.96
C GLU A 18 -37.26 8.77 -17.03
N ILE A 19 -37.14 7.87 -16.03
CA ILE A 19 -36.15 6.79 -16.05
C ILE A 19 -36.45 5.74 -17.13
N ALA A 20 -37.72 5.38 -17.32
CA ALA A 20 -38.16 4.48 -18.39
C ALA A 20 -37.92 5.11 -19.77
N SER A 21 -38.24 6.41 -19.91
CA SER A 21 -37.98 7.17 -21.13
C SER A 21 -36.47 7.29 -21.42
N ILE A 22 -35.65 7.57 -20.40
CA ILE A 22 -34.19 7.66 -20.51
C ILE A 22 -33.58 6.31 -20.88
N ARG A 23 -34.00 5.20 -20.26
CA ARG A 23 -33.49 3.86 -20.62
C ARG A 23 -33.92 3.41 -22.02
N LEU A 24 -35.14 3.75 -22.44
CA LEU A 24 -35.60 3.52 -23.82
C LEU A 24 -34.85 4.42 -24.81
N LEU A 25 -34.52 5.66 -24.45
CA LEU A 25 -33.73 6.61 -25.24
C LEU A 25 -32.24 6.23 -25.33
N GLU A 26 -31.62 5.73 -24.25
CA GLU A 26 -30.26 5.22 -24.26
C GLU A 26 -30.12 3.99 -25.18
N TYR A 27 -31.14 3.13 -25.22
CA TYR A 27 -31.18 1.99 -26.15
C TYR A 27 -31.52 2.41 -27.60
N ASN A 28 -32.14 3.58 -27.79
CA ASN A 28 -32.49 4.15 -29.11
C ASN A 28 -31.24 4.50 -29.95
N GLN A 29 -30.07 4.68 -29.33
CA GLN A 29 -28.81 4.85 -30.07
C GLN A 29 -28.42 3.62 -30.91
N SER A 30 -29.00 2.45 -30.62
CA SER A 30 -28.72 1.20 -31.36
C SER A 30 -29.75 0.89 -32.47
N TYR A 31 -30.89 1.58 -32.53
CA TYR A 31 -31.98 1.29 -33.48
C TYR A 31 -32.72 2.56 -33.94
N PRO A 32 -32.27 3.23 -35.03
CA PRO A 32 -32.72 4.57 -35.41
C PRO A 32 -34.16 4.70 -35.97
N TYR A 33 -35.03 3.69 -35.80
CA TYR A 33 -36.39 3.65 -36.38
C TYR A 33 -37.52 3.67 -35.35
N LEU A 34 -37.19 3.87 -34.07
CA LEU A 34 -38.13 3.80 -32.95
C LEU A 34 -38.91 5.11 -32.78
N GLN A 35 -40.17 5.15 -33.23
CA GLN A 35 -41.09 6.24 -32.85
C GLN A 35 -41.75 5.90 -31.52
N ILE A 36 -41.52 6.76 -30.53
CA ILE A 36 -42.15 6.69 -29.20
C ILE A 36 -43.22 7.78 -29.17
N GLU A 37 -44.50 7.40 -29.16
CA GLU A 37 -45.59 8.36 -28.98
C GLU A 37 -46.07 8.34 -27.53
N LEU A 38 -45.95 9.49 -26.87
CA LEU A 38 -46.55 9.73 -25.55
C LEU A 38 -48.00 10.19 -25.75
N LEU A 39 -48.95 9.26 -25.70
CA LEU A 39 -50.38 9.57 -25.84
C LEU A 39 -50.97 9.99 -24.47
N GLN A 40 -51.40 11.25 -24.34
CA GLN A 40 -52.27 11.74 -23.26
C GLN A 40 -53.72 11.81 -23.79
N LYS A 41 -54.83 11.71 -23.04
CA LYS A 41 -55.17 11.55 -21.60
C LYS A 41 -56.67 11.17 -21.58
N ASN A 42 -57.13 10.34 -20.65
CA ASN A 42 -58.50 10.49 -20.14
C ASN A 42 -58.55 10.22 -18.63
N THR A 43 -59.60 10.71 -17.99
CA THR A 43 -59.76 11.21 -16.59
C THR A 43 -59.44 10.27 -15.42
N THR A 44 -58.66 9.21 -15.61
CA THR A 44 -58.10 8.39 -14.52
C THR A 44 -56.67 8.02 -14.90
N TYR A 45 -55.72 8.80 -14.39
CA TYR A 45 -54.32 8.85 -14.77
C TYR A 45 -53.63 7.47 -14.95
N GLN A 46 -53.57 7.00 -16.20
CA GLN A 46 -52.68 5.94 -16.67
C GLN A 46 -51.60 6.55 -17.58
N LEU A 47 -50.34 6.52 -17.17
CA LEU A 47 -49.21 6.84 -18.05
C LEU A 47 -49.02 5.67 -19.00
N THR A 48 -49.55 5.75 -20.22
CA THR A 48 -49.46 4.66 -21.21
C THR A 48 -48.40 4.98 -22.25
N PHE A 49 -47.29 4.25 -22.22
CA PHE A 49 -46.31 4.26 -23.31
C PHE A 49 -46.73 3.23 -24.34
N ARG A 50 -46.68 3.58 -25.63
CA ARG A 50 -46.81 2.62 -26.74
C ARG A 50 -45.66 2.84 -27.71
N THR A 51 -45.07 1.74 -28.15
CA THR A 51 -44.11 1.75 -29.24
C THR A 51 -44.44 0.60 -30.18
N LEU A 52 -44.48 0.92 -31.47
CA LEU A 52 -44.71 -0.05 -32.53
C LEU A 52 -43.34 -0.48 -33.08
N PHE A 53 -43.06 -1.76 -33.03
CA PHE A 53 -41.91 -2.36 -33.69
C PHE A 53 -42.35 -3.10 -34.94
N GLU A 54 -41.63 -2.86 -36.03
CA GLU A 54 -41.70 -3.67 -37.24
C GLU A 54 -40.40 -4.47 -37.37
N PHE A 55 -40.53 -5.79 -37.34
CA PHE A 55 -39.39 -6.69 -37.26
C PHE A 55 -38.97 -7.13 -38.66
N LYS A 56 -37.68 -6.96 -38.99
CA LYS A 56 -37.14 -7.45 -40.27
C LYS A 56 -36.78 -8.94 -40.23
N ASN A 57 -36.56 -9.49 -39.04
CA ASN A 57 -36.28 -10.92 -38.83
C ASN A 57 -36.61 -11.38 -37.39
N ASN A 58 -36.62 -12.70 -37.18
CA ASN A 58 -36.95 -13.32 -35.89
C ASN A 58 -35.92 -13.03 -34.78
N GLN A 59 -34.66 -12.78 -35.12
CA GLN A 59 -33.61 -12.50 -34.13
C GLN A 59 -33.82 -11.13 -33.47
N GLN A 60 -34.21 -10.12 -34.24
CA GLN A 60 -34.57 -8.79 -33.72
C GLN A 60 -35.77 -8.87 -32.77
N LYS A 61 -36.79 -9.66 -33.12
CA LYS A 61 -37.95 -9.89 -32.27
C LYS A 61 -37.56 -10.48 -30.91
N GLN A 62 -36.73 -11.52 -30.91
CA GLN A 62 -36.26 -12.15 -29.66
C GLN A 62 -35.46 -11.18 -28.78
N GLN A 63 -34.63 -10.32 -29.36
CA GLN A 63 -33.86 -9.33 -28.60
C GLN A 63 -34.77 -8.28 -27.94
N ILE A 64 -35.78 -7.79 -28.65
CA ILE A 64 -36.75 -6.83 -28.11
C ILE A 64 -37.63 -7.48 -27.03
N ASP A 65 -38.07 -8.72 -27.21
CA ASP A 65 -38.83 -9.46 -26.21
C ASP A 65 -38.03 -9.71 -24.92
N GLN A 66 -36.74 -10.04 -25.05
CA GLN A 66 -35.85 -10.20 -23.89
C GLN A 66 -35.67 -8.88 -23.13
N LEU A 67 -35.44 -7.79 -23.86
CA LEU A 67 -35.34 -6.45 -23.26
C LEU A 67 -36.63 -6.10 -22.52
N TRP A 68 -37.79 -6.34 -23.12
CA TRP A 68 -39.09 -6.07 -22.49
C TRP A 68 -39.30 -6.89 -21.21
N SER A 69 -38.91 -8.17 -21.23
CA SER A 69 -38.95 -9.04 -20.06
C SER A 69 -38.03 -8.54 -18.94
N MET A 70 -36.82 -8.09 -19.27
CA MET A 70 -35.90 -7.49 -18.31
C MET A 70 -36.48 -6.22 -17.68
N ILE A 71 -37.04 -5.32 -18.49
CA ILE A 71 -37.70 -4.11 -18.00
C ILE A 71 -38.84 -4.48 -17.05
N LYS A 72 -39.70 -5.43 -17.42
CA LYS A 72 -40.79 -5.91 -16.57
C LYS A 72 -40.30 -6.47 -15.23
N LYS A 73 -39.20 -7.23 -15.22
CA LYS A 73 -38.62 -7.82 -14.00
C LYS A 73 -38.06 -6.77 -13.05
N GLN A 74 -37.47 -5.69 -13.57
CA GLN A 74 -36.86 -4.62 -12.79
C GLN A 74 -37.85 -3.52 -12.40
N SER A 75 -39.03 -3.51 -13.02
CA SER A 75 -40.06 -2.51 -12.79
C SER A 75 -40.88 -2.77 -11.51
N PRO A 76 -41.39 -1.71 -10.85
CA PRO A 76 -42.36 -1.86 -9.77
C PRO A 76 -43.54 -2.75 -10.15
N LYS A 77 -44.02 -3.60 -9.22
CA LYS A 77 -45.20 -4.47 -9.42
C LYS A 77 -46.49 -3.71 -9.78
N ALA A 78 -46.52 -2.41 -9.53
CA ALA A 78 -47.63 -1.50 -9.81
C ALA A 78 -47.84 -1.21 -11.31
N LEU A 79 -46.87 -1.56 -12.15
CA LEU A 79 -46.91 -1.36 -13.59
C LEU A 79 -47.56 -2.54 -14.30
N LYS A 80 -48.49 -2.26 -15.21
CA LYS A 80 -49.11 -3.23 -16.10
C LYS A 80 -48.43 -3.18 -17.46
N PHE A 81 -48.10 -4.34 -18.01
CA PHE A 81 -47.41 -4.51 -19.29
C PHE A 81 -48.29 -5.32 -20.24
N ALA A 82 -48.34 -4.92 -21.50
CA ALA A 82 -49.02 -5.67 -22.56
C ALA A 82 -48.21 -5.62 -23.87
N VAL A 83 -48.38 -6.65 -24.70
CA VAL A 83 -47.77 -6.77 -26.03
C VAL A 83 -48.84 -7.24 -27.00
N ASP A 84 -49.19 -6.40 -27.97
CA ASP A 84 -50.24 -6.67 -28.95
C ASP A 84 -49.61 -6.88 -30.34
N THR A 85 -50.09 -7.84 -31.13
CA THR A 85 -49.55 -8.10 -32.48
C THR A 85 -50.44 -7.47 -33.55
N VAL A 86 -49.85 -6.75 -34.51
CA VAL A 86 -50.58 -5.99 -35.55
C VAL A 86 -50.09 -6.37 -36.95
N GLY A 87 -50.77 -7.33 -37.59
CA GLY A 87 -50.31 -7.93 -38.84
C GLY A 87 -49.23 -9.00 -38.60
N LYS A 88 -48.47 -9.39 -39.64
CA LYS A 88 -47.51 -10.51 -39.52
C LYS A 88 -46.23 -10.14 -38.77
N ASP A 89 -45.68 -8.95 -39.03
CA ASP A 89 -44.32 -8.60 -38.60
C ASP A 89 -44.25 -7.38 -37.68
N ARG A 90 -45.37 -6.99 -37.05
CA ARG A 90 -45.40 -5.82 -36.16
C ARG A 90 -46.01 -6.11 -34.79
N GLN A 91 -45.43 -5.52 -33.75
CA GLN A 91 -45.95 -5.60 -32.38
C GLN A 91 -45.93 -4.25 -31.66
N ILE A 92 -46.95 -4.02 -30.83
CA ILE A 92 -47.09 -2.86 -29.97
C ILE A 92 -46.81 -3.28 -28.54
N TYR A 93 -45.78 -2.70 -27.93
CA TYR A 93 -45.46 -2.90 -26.52
C TYR A 93 -46.04 -1.74 -25.73
N SER A 94 -46.78 -2.05 -24.68
CA SER A 94 -47.44 -1.05 -23.86
C SER A 94 -47.20 -1.22 -22.36
N LEU A 95 -46.99 -0.10 -21.69
CA LEU A 95 -46.75 -0.01 -20.26
C LEU A 95 -47.69 1.03 -19.65
N SER A 96 -48.44 0.66 -18.60
CA SER A 96 -49.34 1.57 -17.89
C SER A 96 -49.17 1.49 -16.37
N SER A 97 -49.34 2.60 -15.65
CA SER A 97 -49.41 2.60 -14.18
C SER A 97 -50.47 3.54 -13.65
N ASP A 98 -51.02 3.21 -12.48
CA ASP A 98 -51.84 4.10 -11.68
C ASP A 98 -50.93 5.02 -10.84
N VAL A 99 -51.11 6.32 -11.01
CA VAL A 99 -50.30 7.36 -10.35
C VAL A 99 -50.34 7.24 -8.82
N ALA A 100 -51.49 6.87 -8.22
CA ALA A 100 -51.62 6.75 -6.77
C ALA A 100 -50.79 5.59 -6.21
N VAL A 101 -50.65 4.49 -6.97
CA VAL A 101 -49.84 3.34 -6.58
C VAL A 101 -48.34 3.65 -6.69
N ASN A 102 -47.95 4.41 -7.72
CA ASN A 102 -46.57 4.85 -7.89
C ASN A 102 -46.12 5.78 -6.74
N GLN A 103 -46.97 6.72 -6.31
CA GLN A 103 -46.68 7.59 -5.16
C GLN A 103 -46.46 6.80 -3.86
N ARG A 104 -47.35 5.84 -3.54
CA ARG A 104 -47.18 5.00 -2.32
C ARG A 104 -45.91 4.15 -2.34
N TYR A 105 -45.51 3.65 -3.51
CA TYR A 105 -44.25 2.91 -3.65
C TYR A 105 -43.04 3.81 -3.39
N GLN A 106 -43.03 5.03 -3.94
CA GLN A 106 -41.98 6.01 -3.68
C GLN A 106 -41.85 6.35 -2.20
N ASP A 107 -42.96 6.61 -1.51
CA ASP A 107 -42.97 6.90 -0.08
C ASP A 107 -42.40 5.75 0.76
N SER A 108 -42.72 4.50 0.39
CA SER A 108 -42.18 3.31 1.05
C SER A 108 -40.67 3.18 0.85
N GLN A 109 -40.17 3.41 -0.37
CA GLN A 109 -38.73 3.38 -0.66
C GLN A 109 -37.99 4.49 0.09
N ILE A 110 -38.53 5.71 0.14
CA ILE A 110 -37.95 6.82 0.90
C ILE A 110 -37.86 6.47 2.39
N LYS A 111 -38.92 5.92 2.99
CA LYS A 111 -38.89 5.48 4.40
C LYS A 111 -37.85 4.39 4.64
N ARG A 112 -37.69 3.43 3.71
CA ARG A 112 -36.68 2.37 3.81
C ARG A 112 -35.27 2.93 3.69
N GLN A 113 -35.00 3.82 2.73
CA GLN A 113 -33.70 4.47 2.58
C GLN A 113 -33.36 5.31 3.80
N PHE A 114 -34.32 6.06 4.35
CA PHE A 114 -34.10 6.85 5.56
C PHE A 114 -33.73 5.97 6.77
N LYS A 115 -34.39 4.83 6.95
CA LYS A 115 -34.04 3.86 8.01
C LYS A 115 -32.62 3.31 7.85
N LEU A 116 -32.20 3.01 6.63
CA LEU A 116 -30.85 2.51 6.34
C LEU A 116 -29.78 3.58 6.59
N ILE A 117 -30.01 4.82 6.15
CA ILE A 117 -29.12 5.96 6.40
C ILE A 117 -28.99 6.21 7.91
N PHE A 118 -30.11 6.19 8.63
CA PHE A 118 -30.10 6.36 10.07
C PHE A 118 -29.32 5.25 10.80
N ALA A 119 -29.51 3.99 10.41
CA ALA A 119 -28.75 2.87 10.96
C ALA A 119 -27.25 2.98 10.68
N ALA A 120 -26.86 3.41 9.47
CA ALA A 120 -25.47 3.63 9.11
C ALA A 120 -24.84 4.77 9.93
N LEU A 121 -25.55 5.88 10.12
CA LEU A 121 -25.09 6.99 10.97
C LEU A 121 -24.90 6.54 12.43
N LEU A 122 -25.83 5.74 12.97
CA LEU A 122 -25.71 5.20 14.32
C LEU A 122 -24.48 4.29 14.47
N ALA A 123 -24.22 3.42 13.48
CA ALA A 123 -23.03 2.58 13.47
C ALA A 123 -21.73 3.40 13.44
N ILE A 124 -21.69 4.48 12.64
CA ILE A 124 -20.54 5.40 12.60
C ILE A 124 -20.32 6.06 13.97
N ILE A 125 -21.38 6.51 14.64
CA ILE A 125 -21.28 7.11 15.97
C ILE A 125 -20.71 6.12 16.98
N VAL A 126 -21.18 4.86 16.97
CA VAL A 126 -20.64 3.81 17.85
C VAL A 126 -19.15 3.57 17.58
N VAL A 127 -18.73 3.53 16.32
CA VAL A 127 -17.32 3.39 15.94
C VAL A 127 -16.49 4.58 16.43
N ILE A 128 -16.99 5.81 16.28
CA ILE A 128 -16.32 7.02 16.78
C ILE A 128 -16.19 6.97 18.31
N CYS A 129 -17.26 6.62 19.02
CA CYS A 129 -17.23 6.45 20.48
C CYS A 129 -16.25 5.36 20.91
N LEU A 130 -16.15 4.25 20.18
CA LEU A 130 -15.19 3.18 20.45
C LEU A 130 -13.75 3.66 20.24
N ILE A 131 -13.49 4.40 19.15
CA ILE A 131 -12.17 5.00 18.87
C ILE A 131 -11.77 5.98 20.00
N LEU A 132 -12.70 6.85 20.42
CA LEU A 132 -12.46 7.80 21.51
C LEU A 132 -12.24 7.10 22.86
N TYR A 133 -12.95 6.00 23.10
CA TYR A 133 -12.76 5.18 24.30
C TYR A 133 -11.39 4.50 24.32
N ILE A 134 -10.96 3.96 23.17
CA ILE A 134 -9.64 3.32 23.01
C ILE A 134 -8.51 4.37 23.14
N SER A 135 -8.67 5.55 22.54
CA SER A 135 -7.64 6.60 22.58
C SER A 135 -7.40 7.08 24.01
N LYS A 136 -8.46 7.28 24.80
CA LYS A 136 -8.35 7.77 26.18
C LYS A 136 -7.63 6.79 27.13
N ARG A 137 -7.57 5.49 26.81
CA ARG A 137 -6.81 4.50 27.59
C ARG A 137 -5.30 4.51 27.29
N GLN A 138 -4.87 5.14 26.21
CA GLN A 138 -3.52 4.98 25.67
C GLN A 138 -2.66 6.24 25.73
N ASP A 139 -3.13 7.31 26.37
CA ASP A 139 -2.40 8.56 26.50
C ASP A 139 -1.39 8.46 27.66
N GLY A 140 -0.11 8.63 27.35
CA GLY A 140 0.94 8.68 28.37
C GLY A 140 0.83 9.94 29.23
N ILE A 141 1.34 9.84 30.45
CA ILE A 141 1.36 10.92 31.42
C ILE A 141 2.54 11.85 31.10
N SER A 142 2.33 13.16 31.28
CA SER A 142 3.45 14.12 31.31
C SER A 142 4.01 14.15 32.73
N LEU A 143 5.28 13.82 32.88
CA LEU A 143 6.00 13.98 34.13
C LEU A 143 6.59 15.39 34.12
N ASP A 144 6.29 16.22 35.13
CA ASP A 144 7.03 17.47 35.34
C ASP A 144 8.51 17.13 35.52
N ASN A 145 9.43 18.03 35.14
CA ASN A 145 10.92 17.90 34.97
C ASN A 145 11.77 17.25 36.11
N LYS A 146 11.20 16.41 36.97
CA LYS A 146 11.81 15.66 38.08
C LYS A 146 12.06 14.19 37.75
N GLU A 147 11.90 13.78 36.50
CA GLU A 147 12.22 12.41 36.08
C GLU A 147 13.74 12.16 36.11
N GLN A 148 14.13 10.92 36.36
CA GLN A 148 15.51 10.46 36.25
C GLN A 148 15.60 9.33 35.22
N PRO A 149 16.52 9.41 34.24
CA PRO A 149 16.74 8.32 33.30
C PRO A 149 17.30 7.07 33.99
N ILE A 150 16.92 5.92 33.46
CA ILE A 150 17.56 4.64 33.80
C ILE A 150 18.51 4.33 32.66
N ASP A 151 19.81 4.33 32.97
CA ASP A 151 20.91 4.26 32.01
C ASP A 151 20.74 3.11 31.01
N GLY A 152 21.05 3.39 29.74
CA GLY A 152 20.95 2.42 28.65
C GLY A 152 19.53 2.01 28.28
N THR A 153 18.49 2.60 28.86
CA THR A 153 17.08 2.24 28.61
C THR A 153 16.15 3.43 28.34
N ASN A 154 14.98 3.13 27.79
CA ASN A 154 13.88 4.09 27.64
C ASN A 154 13.05 4.27 28.92
N PHE A 155 13.44 3.63 30.03
CA PHE A 155 12.76 3.80 31.31
C PHE A 155 13.18 5.08 32.02
N ARG A 156 12.25 5.63 32.79
CA ARG A 156 12.37 6.83 33.61
C ARG A 156 11.80 6.53 34.99
N SER A 157 12.34 7.16 36.01
CA SER A 157 11.78 7.11 37.36
C SER A 157 11.30 8.47 37.84
N ALA A 158 10.19 8.50 38.57
CA ALA A 158 9.69 9.68 39.24
C ALA A 158 8.84 9.26 40.45
N GLN A 159 9.01 9.91 41.60
CA GLN A 159 8.17 9.70 42.80
C GLN A 159 8.04 8.21 43.22
N ASP A 160 9.17 7.48 43.23
CA ASP A 160 9.25 6.03 43.52
C ASP A 160 8.52 5.10 42.53
N GLN A 161 8.11 5.62 41.37
CA GLN A 161 7.48 4.87 40.30
C GLN A 161 8.38 4.79 39.06
N ILE A 162 8.12 3.79 38.22
CA ILE A 162 8.84 3.54 36.98
C ILE A 162 7.92 3.75 35.79
N TYR A 163 8.44 4.39 34.76
CA TYR A 163 7.73 4.71 33.54
C TYR A 163 8.55 4.30 32.33
N ILE A 164 7.90 3.84 31.26
CA ILE A 164 8.51 3.74 29.94
C ILE A 164 8.19 5.00 29.15
N TRP A 165 9.21 5.67 28.61
CA TRP A 165 9.02 6.80 27.71
C TRP A 165 8.81 6.29 26.28
N LYS A 166 7.64 6.60 25.70
CA LYS A 166 7.31 6.26 24.31
C LYS A 166 7.27 7.53 23.49
N GLN A 167 8.15 7.64 22.49
CA GLN A 167 8.26 8.84 21.65
C GLN A 167 6.90 9.21 21.03
N GLY A 168 6.50 10.47 21.21
CA GLY A 168 5.21 11.00 20.72
C GLY A 168 3.97 10.54 21.51
N ARG A 169 4.13 9.66 22.50
CA ARG A 169 3.04 9.13 23.33
C ARG A 169 3.18 9.45 24.83
N GLY A 170 4.36 9.89 25.28
CA GLY A 170 4.60 10.25 26.67
C GLY A 170 5.00 9.06 27.54
N HIS A 171 4.76 9.17 28.85
CA HIS A 171 5.19 8.18 29.84
C HIS A 171 4.08 7.19 30.19
N PHE A 172 4.41 5.91 30.23
CA PHE A 172 3.48 4.85 30.65
C PHE A 172 4.00 4.24 31.94
N LEU A 173 3.16 4.25 32.98
CA LEU A 173 3.48 3.67 34.28
C LEU A 173 3.68 2.16 34.14
N LEU A 174 4.75 1.64 34.74
CA LEU A 174 4.98 0.20 34.86
C LEU A 174 4.25 -0.34 36.10
N PRO A 175 3.36 -1.33 35.96
CA PRO A 175 2.71 -1.93 37.12
C PRO A 175 3.73 -2.69 37.97
N ASP A 176 3.54 -2.65 39.30
CA ASP A 176 4.31 -3.43 40.27
C ASP A 176 5.85 -3.20 40.26
N ALA A 177 6.28 -2.04 39.76
CA ALA A 177 7.68 -1.61 39.72
C ALA A 177 7.90 -0.29 40.47
N THR A 178 8.81 -0.32 41.44
CA THR A 178 9.32 0.85 42.18
C THR A 178 10.80 1.08 41.91
N THR A 179 11.32 2.26 42.28
CA THR A 179 12.73 2.62 42.08
C THR A 179 13.72 1.69 42.78
N LYS A 180 13.29 1.03 43.86
CA LYS A 180 14.11 0.07 44.62
C LYS A 180 14.07 -1.34 44.04
N SER A 181 13.02 -1.68 43.30
CA SER A 181 12.76 -3.03 42.81
C SER A 181 13.15 -3.23 41.34
N PHE A 182 13.21 -2.15 40.57
CA PHE A 182 13.34 -2.21 39.13
C PHE A 182 14.80 -2.13 38.67
N ILE A 183 15.13 -2.96 37.69
CA ILE A 183 16.42 -3.03 37.03
C ILE A 183 16.18 -2.90 35.53
N GLY A 184 16.72 -1.85 34.91
CA GLY A 184 16.78 -1.73 33.45
C GLY A 184 17.77 -2.74 32.87
N LEU A 185 17.42 -3.38 31.76
CA LEU A 185 18.28 -4.33 31.07
C LEU A 185 18.76 -3.71 29.75
N SER A 186 20.00 -3.23 29.73
CA SER A 186 20.70 -2.74 28.54
C SER A 186 21.88 -3.63 28.19
N LEU A 187 22.42 -3.44 26.99
CA LEU A 187 23.70 -4.03 26.60
C LEU A 187 24.73 -2.91 26.43
N ASP A 188 25.73 -2.91 27.31
CA ASP A 188 26.83 -1.95 27.25
C ASP A 188 28.03 -2.57 26.52
N HIS A 189 28.68 -1.79 25.64
CA HIS A 189 30.03 -2.05 25.13
C HIS A 189 30.36 -3.49 24.65
N LEU A 190 29.59 -4.10 23.74
CA LEU A 190 30.08 -5.32 23.07
C LEU A 190 31.07 -4.98 21.94
N PRO A 191 32.09 -5.82 21.69
CA PRO A 191 32.91 -5.70 20.48
C PRO A 191 32.05 -5.89 19.22
N ASP A 192 32.45 -5.21 18.13
CA ASP A 192 31.91 -5.42 16.78
C ASP A 192 30.40 -5.15 16.58
N ARG A 193 29.81 -4.26 17.39
CA ARG A 193 28.44 -3.75 17.21
C ARG A 193 28.41 -2.22 17.22
N ALA A 194 27.39 -1.64 16.57
CA ALA A 194 27.05 -0.25 16.82
C ALA A 194 26.54 -0.05 18.28
N PRO A 195 26.64 1.18 18.86
CA PRO A 195 26.12 1.49 20.21
C PRO A 195 24.60 1.53 20.23
N GLU A 196 23.95 0.71 21.06
CA GLU A 196 22.48 0.68 21.13
C GLU A 196 22.03 1.87 21.98
N LEU A 197 21.20 2.75 21.41
CA LEU A 197 20.86 4.00 22.08
C LEU A 197 20.07 3.73 23.37
N TYR A 198 19.02 2.90 23.30
CA TYR A 198 18.17 2.57 24.44
C TYR A 198 17.50 1.21 24.28
N SER A 199 17.52 0.39 25.34
CA SER A 199 16.70 -0.82 25.46
C SER A 199 15.29 -0.49 26.00
N ASN A 200 14.32 -1.32 25.62
CA ASN A 200 12.94 -1.30 26.13
C ASN A 200 12.69 -2.38 27.19
N VAL A 201 13.72 -3.05 27.68
CA VAL A 201 13.59 -4.22 28.55
C VAL A 201 14.03 -3.89 29.97
N GLY A 202 13.25 -4.33 30.95
CA GLY A 202 13.57 -4.18 32.37
C GLY A 202 12.93 -5.29 33.19
N LYS A 203 13.24 -5.36 34.48
CA LYS A 203 12.71 -6.40 35.37
C LYS A 203 12.59 -5.96 36.82
N THR A 204 11.73 -6.65 37.56
CA THR A 204 11.70 -6.70 39.02
C THR A 204 12.06 -8.10 39.49
N SER A 205 11.89 -8.41 40.77
CA SER A 205 12.03 -9.78 41.27
C SER A 205 10.89 -10.72 40.82
N GLN A 206 9.74 -10.16 40.41
CA GLN A 206 8.53 -10.90 40.05
C GLN A 206 8.24 -10.88 38.55
N HIS A 207 8.59 -9.81 37.84
CA HIS A 207 8.19 -9.61 36.45
C HIS A 207 9.36 -9.18 35.58
N VAL A 208 9.27 -9.56 34.30
CA VAL A 208 10.09 -9.02 33.22
C VAL A 208 9.17 -8.17 32.34
N TYR A 209 9.67 -7.04 31.89
CA TYR A 209 8.93 -6.09 31.09
C TYR A 209 9.60 -5.87 29.73
N TRP A 210 8.80 -5.81 28.68
CA TRP A 210 9.15 -5.07 27.47
C TRP A 210 8.19 -3.88 27.36
N GLN A 211 8.74 -2.67 27.41
CA GLN A 211 7.97 -1.46 27.67
C GLN A 211 7.10 -1.61 28.93
N ASP A 212 5.79 -1.45 28.81
CA ASP A 212 4.75 -1.61 29.84
C ASP A 212 4.10 -3.00 29.82
N HIS A 213 4.56 -3.93 28.97
CA HIS A 213 4.05 -5.29 28.87
C HIS A 213 4.85 -6.25 29.76
N ILE A 214 4.16 -7.01 30.60
CA ILE A 214 4.75 -8.11 31.38
C ILE A 214 4.96 -9.33 30.46
N LEU A 215 6.16 -9.90 30.49
CA LEU A 215 6.55 -11.10 29.75
C LEU A 215 6.39 -12.33 30.66
N GLU A 216 5.14 -12.80 30.80
CA GLU A 216 4.70 -13.78 31.82
C GLU A 216 5.54 -15.07 31.92
N ASN A 217 6.08 -15.57 30.80
CA ASN A 217 6.82 -16.84 30.78
C ASN A 217 8.34 -16.69 30.90
N LEU A 218 8.84 -15.48 31.19
CA LEU A 218 10.25 -15.25 31.48
C LEU A 218 10.51 -15.22 32.98
N ASN A 219 11.47 -16.03 33.43
CA ASN A 219 11.99 -16.01 34.79
C ASN A 219 12.79 -14.72 35.03
N PRO A 220 12.34 -13.81 35.91
CA PRO A 220 13.02 -12.54 36.15
C PRO A 220 14.45 -12.70 36.67
N GLN A 221 14.74 -13.77 37.43
CA GLN A 221 16.06 -13.98 38.01
C GLN A 221 17.11 -14.28 36.93
N THR A 222 16.74 -15.04 35.91
CA THR A 222 17.67 -15.51 34.86
C THR A 222 17.53 -14.79 33.53
N THR A 223 16.64 -13.80 33.43
CA THR A 223 16.40 -13.09 32.17
C THR A 223 17.60 -12.27 31.74
N GLN A 224 17.91 -12.36 30.45
CA GLN A 224 18.95 -11.63 29.74
C GLN A 224 18.34 -10.87 28.56
N TYR A 225 18.73 -9.61 28.39
CA TYR A 225 18.50 -8.87 27.16
C TYR A 225 19.60 -9.20 26.15
N LEU A 226 19.23 -9.49 24.90
CA LEU A 226 20.15 -9.95 23.85
C LEU A 226 20.43 -8.90 22.77
N GLY A 227 19.75 -7.75 22.83
CA GLY A 227 19.77 -6.75 21.77
C GLY A 227 18.65 -7.01 20.76
N ASN A 228 18.43 -6.06 19.84
CA ASN A 228 17.41 -6.14 18.79
C ASN A 228 15.99 -6.45 19.33
N ASP A 229 15.63 -5.98 20.53
CA ASP A 229 14.38 -6.29 21.23
C ASP A 229 14.17 -7.78 21.60
N TYR A 230 15.22 -8.60 21.58
CA TYR A 230 15.14 -10.00 22.05
C TYR A 230 15.52 -10.12 23.53
N SER A 231 14.71 -10.89 24.26
CA SER A 231 14.95 -11.26 25.65
C SER A 231 14.77 -12.76 25.82
N LYS A 232 15.56 -13.36 26.70
CA LYS A 232 15.43 -14.79 27.00
C LYS A 232 15.70 -15.12 28.45
N ASP A 233 15.25 -16.29 28.85
CA ASP A 233 15.76 -17.01 30.01
C ASP A 233 16.25 -18.42 29.58
N SER A 234 16.25 -19.40 30.50
CA SER A 234 16.67 -20.77 30.19
C SER A 234 15.65 -21.63 29.41
N GLN A 235 14.39 -21.18 29.31
CA GLN A 235 13.25 -21.95 28.76
C GLN A 235 12.50 -21.21 27.65
N SER A 236 12.44 -19.89 27.72
CA SER A 236 11.60 -19.02 26.91
C SER A 236 12.43 -17.94 26.23
N VAL A 237 12.00 -17.58 25.03
CA VAL A 237 12.55 -16.48 24.24
C VAL A 237 11.41 -15.59 23.78
N TYR A 238 11.63 -14.28 23.85
CA TYR A 238 10.70 -13.26 23.42
C TYR A 238 11.37 -12.32 22.42
N PHE A 239 10.61 -11.92 21.41
CA PHE A 239 10.85 -10.71 20.64
C PHE A 239 9.76 -9.71 21.04
N GLN A 240 10.14 -8.59 21.64
CA GLN A 240 9.17 -7.63 22.20
C GLN A 240 8.20 -8.32 23.18
N ASP A 241 6.89 -8.15 23.00
CA ASP A 241 5.83 -8.81 23.76
C ASP A 241 5.48 -10.22 23.25
N LYS A 242 6.14 -10.72 22.19
CA LYS A 242 5.82 -11.98 21.53
C LYS A 242 6.78 -13.10 21.92
N GLN A 243 6.24 -14.15 22.55
CA GLN A 243 6.98 -15.39 22.78
C GLN A 243 7.27 -16.09 21.46
N ILE A 244 8.52 -16.52 21.27
CA ILE A 244 8.94 -17.28 20.09
C ILE A 244 8.79 -18.77 20.40
N SER A 245 7.81 -19.40 19.75
CA SER A 245 7.51 -20.82 19.97
C SER A 245 8.61 -21.71 19.38
N ASN A 246 8.93 -22.81 20.08
CA ASN A 246 9.92 -23.83 19.69
C ASN A 246 11.38 -23.35 19.56
N ALA A 247 11.68 -22.11 19.96
CA ALA A 247 13.05 -21.62 20.00
C ALA A 247 13.88 -22.35 21.05
N ASP A 248 15.12 -22.69 20.70
CA ASP A 248 16.06 -23.26 21.67
C ASP A 248 16.69 -22.15 22.52
N ALA A 249 16.03 -21.79 23.62
CA ALA A 249 16.44 -20.72 24.53
C ALA A 249 17.90 -20.84 25.00
N LYS A 250 18.42 -22.07 25.14
CA LYS A 250 19.81 -22.30 25.59
C LYS A 250 20.81 -21.75 24.58
N THR A 251 20.58 -21.97 23.28
CA THR A 251 21.48 -21.56 22.19
C THR A 251 21.04 -20.28 21.48
N PHE A 252 19.88 -19.72 21.85
CA PHE A 252 19.35 -18.50 21.23
C PHE A 252 20.24 -17.28 21.48
N SER A 253 20.49 -16.51 20.41
CA SER A 253 21.31 -15.30 20.38
C SER A 253 20.80 -14.33 19.30
N ALA A 254 20.93 -13.02 19.52
CA ALA A 254 20.66 -12.03 18.48
C ALA A 254 21.78 -12.05 17.42
N ILE A 255 21.42 -11.85 16.14
CA ILE A 255 22.40 -11.57 15.09
C ILE A 255 22.65 -10.07 15.11
N LEU A 256 23.82 -9.67 15.59
CA LEU A 256 24.17 -8.25 15.73
C LEU A 256 24.74 -7.71 14.43
N HIS A 257 24.24 -6.56 13.99
CA HIS A 257 24.75 -5.87 12.81
C HIS A 257 25.88 -4.91 13.22
N PRO A 258 27.03 -4.88 12.51
CA PRO A 258 28.17 -4.02 12.87
C PRO A 258 27.87 -2.51 12.75
N LYS A 259 27.05 -2.09 11.77
CA LYS A 259 26.63 -0.69 11.54
C LYS A 259 25.21 -0.29 11.99
N PHE A 260 24.19 -1.15 11.88
CA PHE A 260 22.77 -0.79 12.09
C PHE A 260 22.15 -1.57 13.25
N ASN A 261 22.12 -1.00 14.43
CA ASN A 261 21.60 -1.65 15.63
C ASN A 261 20.37 -0.96 16.24
N ALA A 262 20.01 0.23 15.75
CA ALA A 262 18.96 1.04 16.36
C ALA A 262 17.58 0.57 15.91
N LEU A 263 16.99 -0.40 16.63
CA LEU A 263 15.58 -0.80 16.49
C LEU A 263 15.15 -1.12 15.03
N VAL A 264 16.05 -1.69 14.23
CA VAL A 264 15.79 -1.94 12.81
C VAL A 264 16.31 -3.28 12.29
N TYR A 265 17.35 -3.87 12.91
CA TYR A 265 17.94 -5.14 12.48
C TYR A 265 17.43 -6.29 13.35
N PHE A 266 16.22 -6.80 13.08
CA PHE A 266 15.54 -7.74 13.97
C PHE A 266 15.85 -9.21 13.69
N TYR A 267 17.12 -9.56 13.50
CA TYR A 267 17.51 -10.96 13.28
C TYR A 267 18.08 -11.61 14.54
N ALA A 268 17.77 -12.88 14.71
CA ALA A 268 18.29 -13.73 15.78
C ALA A 268 18.45 -15.17 15.28
N LYS A 269 19.11 -16.01 16.06
CA LYS A 269 19.33 -17.42 15.73
C LYS A 269 19.45 -18.28 16.97
N ASP A 270 19.11 -19.54 16.81
CA ASP A 270 19.55 -20.60 17.71
C ASP A 270 20.38 -21.62 16.92
N GLN A 271 20.68 -22.78 17.51
CA GLN A 271 21.47 -23.82 16.84
C GLN A 271 20.77 -24.44 15.61
N LYS A 272 19.44 -24.31 15.48
CA LYS A 272 18.61 -24.99 14.47
C LYS A 272 18.14 -24.06 13.36
N GLN A 273 17.79 -22.82 13.70
CA GLN A 273 17.14 -21.90 12.76
C GLN A 273 17.49 -20.43 13.03
N VAL A 274 17.28 -19.62 12.00
CA VAL A 274 17.35 -18.16 12.05
C VAL A 274 15.95 -17.60 12.19
N TYR A 275 15.82 -16.42 12.78
CA TYR A 275 14.56 -15.74 13.02
C TYR A 275 14.64 -14.30 12.51
N TYR A 276 13.55 -13.82 11.94
CA TYR A 276 13.27 -12.40 11.79
C TYR A 276 12.09 -12.06 12.70
N GLN A 277 12.29 -11.17 13.67
CA GLN A 277 11.33 -10.92 14.75
C GLN A 277 10.93 -12.25 15.44
N ASN A 278 9.64 -12.54 15.55
CA ASN A 278 9.12 -13.78 16.10
C ASN A 278 8.91 -14.89 15.05
N ILE A 279 9.46 -14.73 13.82
CA ILE A 279 9.19 -15.62 12.69
C ILE A 279 10.44 -16.43 12.34
N ALA A 280 10.29 -17.75 12.33
CA ALA A 280 11.33 -18.68 11.92
C ALA A 280 11.59 -18.63 10.40
N LEU A 281 12.85 -18.52 10.00
CA LEU A 281 13.29 -18.51 8.61
C LEU A 281 13.76 -19.92 8.21
N ASN A 282 13.00 -20.54 7.31
CA ASN A 282 13.37 -21.85 6.76
C ASN A 282 14.50 -21.68 5.74
N ASN A 283 15.36 -22.69 5.59
CA ASN A 283 16.44 -22.72 4.58
C ASN A 283 17.54 -21.65 4.74
N LEU A 284 17.78 -21.15 5.95
CA LEU A 284 18.93 -20.27 6.24
C LEU A 284 19.80 -20.92 7.31
N ASN A 285 21.09 -21.10 7.02
CA ASN A 285 22.03 -21.79 7.92
C ASN A 285 22.40 -20.89 9.12
N PRO A 286 22.01 -21.24 10.36
CA PRO A 286 22.25 -20.40 11.54
C PRO A 286 23.75 -20.20 11.85
N ALA A 287 24.58 -21.21 11.58
CA ALA A 287 26.01 -21.12 11.83
C ALA A 287 26.70 -20.10 10.91
N GLN A 288 26.10 -19.79 9.75
CA GLN A 288 26.66 -18.92 8.72
C GLN A 288 25.88 -17.62 8.52
N ALA A 289 24.72 -17.48 9.18
CA ALA A 289 23.85 -16.33 9.03
C ALA A 289 24.55 -15.04 9.50
N GLN A 290 24.64 -14.08 8.59
CA GLN A 290 25.28 -12.79 8.80
C GLN A 290 24.57 -11.67 8.02
N ALA A 291 24.80 -10.44 8.46
CA ALA A 291 24.23 -9.25 7.85
C ALA A 291 25.00 -8.80 6.60
N PHE A 292 24.31 -8.16 5.65
CA PHE A 292 24.98 -7.35 4.64
C PHE A 292 25.44 -6.03 5.26
N LEU A 293 26.74 -5.72 5.17
CA LEU A 293 27.34 -4.54 5.85
C LEU A 293 26.68 -3.20 5.54
N ASN A 294 26.06 -3.06 4.38
CA ASN A 294 25.42 -1.83 3.93
C ASN A 294 23.90 -1.85 4.08
N SER A 295 23.27 -2.90 4.63
CA SER A 295 21.82 -2.96 4.76
C SER A 295 21.33 -3.50 6.10
N LYS A 296 20.31 -2.82 6.64
CA LYS A 296 19.61 -3.19 7.87
C LYS A 296 18.46 -4.19 7.65
N ASP A 297 18.12 -4.49 6.40
CA ASP A 297 16.91 -5.27 6.10
C ASP A 297 17.22 -6.69 5.62
N TYR A 298 18.49 -7.00 5.32
CA TYR A 298 18.89 -8.26 4.69
C TYR A 298 19.80 -9.11 5.58
N VAL A 299 19.64 -10.43 5.47
CA VAL A 299 20.51 -11.44 6.08
C VAL A 299 20.83 -12.49 5.02
N HIS A 300 22.00 -13.12 5.12
CA HIS A 300 22.37 -14.20 4.23
C HIS A 300 23.23 -15.25 4.93
N ASP A 301 23.23 -16.44 4.35
CA ASP A 301 24.27 -17.45 4.56
C ASP A 301 25.12 -17.56 3.27
N GLN A 302 25.77 -18.71 3.04
CA GLN A 302 26.55 -18.94 1.82
C GLN A 302 25.72 -19.20 0.55
N LYS A 303 24.43 -19.52 0.68
CA LYS A 303 23.55 -19.97 -0.41
C LYS A 303 22.31 -19.10 -0.57
N ASN A 304 21.74 -18.60 0.51
CA ASN A 304 20.42 -17.99 0.56
C ASN A 304 20.52 -16.55 1.03
N VAL A 305 19.71 -15.69 0.40
CA VAL A 305 19.54 -14.29 0.76
C VAL A 305 18.09 -14.09 1.20
N PHE A 306 17.92 -13.36 2.30
CA PHE A 306 16.62 -12.97 2.81
C PHE A 306 16.52 -11.45 2.89
N TYR A 307 15.37 -10.93 2.48
CA TYR A 307 14.90 -9.61 2.87
C TYR A 307 13.86 -9.80 3.96
N GLN A 308 14.15 -9.37 5.19
CA GLN A 308 13.33 -9.62 6.36
C GLN A 308 12.98 -11.11 6.47
N GLN A 309 11.69 -11.45 6.42
CA GLN A 309 11.20 -12.82 6.43
C GLN A 309 11.16 -13.51 5.05
N TYR A 310 11.43 -12.79 3.96
CA TYR A 310 11.22 -13.26 2.60
C TYR A 310 12.52 -13.79 1.98
N GLN A 311 12.52 -15.08 1.62
CA GLN A 311 13.60 -15.69 0.86
C GLN A 311 13.61 -15.15 -0.58
N LEU A 312 14.76 -14.63 -1.01
CA LEU A 312 14.97 -14.16 -2.37
C LEU A 312 15.53 -15.31 -3.21
N LYS A 313 14.65 -15.96 -3.97
CA LYS A 313 14.99 -17.18 -4.71
C LYS A 313 15.97 -16.90 -5.84
N ASN A 314 16.85 -17.87 -6.08
CA ASN A 314 17.82 -17.91 -7.17
C ASN A 314 18.99 -16.91 -7.08
N LEU A 315 18.97 -15.95 -6.14
CA LEU A 315 20.14 -15.10 -5.90
C LEU A 315 21.33 -15.93 -5.41
N ASN A 316 22.49 -15.74 -6.02
CA ASN A 316 23.75 -16.21 -5.51
C ASN A 316 24.17 -15.33 -4.31
N ALA A 317 24.06 -15.88 -3.10
CA ALA A 317 24.37 -15.15 -1.87
C ALA A 317 25.82 -14.63 -1.77
N GLN A 318 26.78 -15.28 -2.43
CA GLN A 318 28.20 -14.86 -2.41
C GLN A 318 28.46 -13.64 -3.29
N ASN A 319 27.66 -13.47 -4.35
CA ASN A 319 27.80 -12.38 -5.32
C ASN A 319 26.73 -11.29 -5.17
N THR A 320 25.78 -11.47 -4.26
CA THR A 320 24.69 -10.52 -4.07
C THR A 320 25.21 -9.20 -3.49
N GLN A 321 24.89 -8.11 -4.16
CA GLN A 321 25.07 -6.74 -3.70
C GLN A 321 23.71 -6.14 -3.35
N ILE A 322 23.68 -5.34 -2.27
CA ILE A 322 22.50 -4.56 -1.88
C ILE A 322 22.75 -3.11 -2.24
N TYR A 323 22.02 -2.60 -3.24
CA TYR A 323 22.00 -1.18 -3.58
C TYR A 323 20.90 -0.53 -2.73
N VAL A 324 21.33 0.12 -1.64
CA VAL A 324 20.40 0.76 -0.71
C VAL A 324 19.75 1.95 -1.38
N GLY A 325 18.42 1.99 -1.33
CA GLY A 325 17.66 3.12 -1.84
C GLY A 325 16.82 3.81 -0.79
N ALA A 326 17.06 5.12 -0.61
CA ALA A 326 16.28 5.97 0.27
C ALA A 326 16.03 7.33 -0.40
N ASN A 327 14.77 7.74 -0.45
CA ASN A 327 14.37 8.99 -1.07
C ASN A 327 13.19 9.68 -0.39
N ARG A 328 12.80 10.86 -0.89
CA ARG A 328 11.69 11.65 -0.32
C ARG A 328 10.33 10.93 -0.42
N PHE A 329 10.19 9.99 -1.33
CA PHE A 329 8.96 9.27 -1.70
C PHE A 329 8.94 7.83 -1.19
N SER A 330 10.07 7.12 -1.18
CA SER A 330 10.23 5.79 -0.61
C SER A 330 11.42 5.74 0.35
N ASP A 331 11.14 5.48 1.62
CA ASP A 331 12.16 5.12 2.61
C ASP A 331 12.34 3.59 2.58
N GLY A 332 13.55 3.12 2.25
CA GLY A 332 13.90 1.70 2.27
C GLY A 332 13.50 0.88 1.04
N LEU A 333 13.55 1.44 -0.18
CA LEU A 333 13.45 0.66 -1.42
C LEU A 333 14.85 0.25 -1.88
N ASN A 334 15.24 -0.98 -1.57
CA ASN A 334 16.57 -1.50 -1.90
C ASN A 334 16.50 -2.41 -3.14
N LEU A 335 17.55 -2.40 -3.96
CA LEU A 335 17.76 -3.39 -5.03
C LEU A 335 18.80 -4.40 -4.58
N ALA A 336 18.42 -5.67 -4.47
CA ALA A 336 19.33 -6.79 -4.28
C ALA A 336 19.59 -7.47 -5.62
N SER A 337 20.86 -7.69 -5.97
CA SER A 337 21.21 -8.39 -7.21
C SER A 337 22.56 -9.09 -7.13
N ASP A 338 22.66 -10.26 -7.76
CA ASP A 338 23.91 -10.98 -8.04
C ASP A 338 24.41 -10.75 -9.48
N GLY A 339 23.81 -9.79 -10.19
CA GLY A 339 24.03 -9.50 -11.61
C GLY A 339 23.18 -10.31 -12.58
N HIS A 340 22.42 -11.32 -12.12
CA HIS A 340 21.53 -12.14 -12.95
C HIS A 340 20.08 -12.04 -12.48
N TYR A 341 19.85 -12.05 -11.17
CA TYR A 341 18.54 -11.85 -10.58
C TYR A 341 18.47 -10.50 -9.89
N PHE A 342 17.28 -9.89 -9.90
CA PHE A 342 17.03 -8.55 -9.38
C PHE A 342 15.80 -8.58 -8.49
N TYR A 343 15.94 -8.09 -7.26
CA TYR A 343 14.86 -7.98 -6.29
C TYR A 343 14.78 -6.57 -5.73
N LEU A 344 13.60 -5.98 -5.80
CA LEU A 344 13.25 -4.75 -5.12
C LEU A 344 12.61 -5.11 -3.78
N ASN A 345 13.40 -5.01 -2.71
CA ASN A 345 13.09 -5.60 -1.41
C ASN A 345 12.75 -7.11 -1.56
N GLN A 346 11.51 -7.52 -1.25
CA GLN A 346 11.04 -8.89 -1.42
C GLN A 346 10.57 -9.24 -2.83
N ASN A 347 10.36 -8.25 -3.70
CA ASN A 347 9.69 -8.45 -4.98
C ASN A 347 10.71 -8.68 -6.10
N PRO A 348 10.61 -9.76 -6.89
CA PRO A 348 11.43 -9.90 -8.08
C PRO A 348 11.11 -8.77 -9.06
N LEU A 349 12.11 -8.36 -9.84
CA LEU A 349 11.94 -7.34 -10.87
C LEU A 349 10.88 -7.81 -11.90
N PRO A 350 9.96 -6.93 -12.36
CA PRO A 350 8.91 -7.34 -13.28
C PRO A 350 9.44 -7.91 -14.60
N GLU A 351 8.77 -8.94 -15.13
CA GLU A 351 9.07 -9.54 -16.44
C GLU A 351 8.36 -8.84 -17.61
N VAL A 352 7.73 -7.69 -17.34
CA VAL A 352 7.02 -6.89 -18.35
C VAL A 352 7.43 -5.44 -18.24
N ALA A 353 7.82 -4.85 -19.38
CA ALA A 353 8.11 -3.44 -19.51
C ALA A 353 7.01 -2.71 -20.29
N TYR A 354 6.67 -1.50 -19.87
CA TYR A 354 5.64 -0.65 -20.46
C TYR A 354 6.28 0.43 -21.33
N GLY A 355 5.98 0.42 -22.63
CA GLY A 355 6.36 1.49 -23.55
C GLY A 355 5.26 2.53 -23.69
N LYS A 356 5.61 3.81 -23.61
CA LYS A 356 4.67 4.93 -23.79
C LYS A 356 3.95 4.89 -25.14
N TYR A 357 4.65 4.45 -26.19
CA TYR A 357 4.15 4.47 -27.58
C TYR A 357 3.89 3.09 -28.18
N PHE A 358 4.45 2.03 -27.60
CA PHE A 358 4.47 0.68 -28.19
C PHE A 358 3.71 -0.37 -27.36
N GLY A 359 3.08 0.04 -26.27
CA GLY A 359 2.42 -0.88 -25.34
C GLY A 359 3.42 -1.64 -24.46
N SER A 360 2.92 -2.65 -23.76
CA SER A 360 3.73 -3.51 -22.89
C SER A 360 4.32 -4.69 -23.65
N HIS A 361 5.54 -5.09 -23.30
CA HIS A 361 6.19 -6.29 -23.85
C HIS A 361 6.91 -7.08 -22.75
N ALA A 362 7.09 -8.38 -22.98
CA ALA A 362 7.85 -9.23 -22.10
C ALA A 362 9.34 -8.88 -22.16
N ILE A 363 10.01 -8.97 -21.02
CA ILE A 363 11.45 -8.82 -20.87
C ILE A 363 11.99 -10.04 -20.12
N ASP A 364 13.25 -10.37 -20.37
CA ASP A 364 13.99 -11.34 -19.57
C ASP A 364 14.89 -10.56 -18.60
N PRO A 365 14.54 -10.48 -17.29
CA PRO A 365 15.34 -9.78 -16.31
C PRO A 365 16.79 -10.29 -16.22
N THR A 366 17.05 -11.54 -16.60
CA THR A 366 18.40 -12.12 -16.54
C THR A 366 19.36 -11.55 -17.58
N GLN A 367 18.83 -10.85 -18.59
CA GLN A 367 19.62 -10.13 -19.60
C GLN A 367 19.86 -8.67 -19.24
N LEU A 368 19.29 -8.19 -18.13
CA LEU A 368 19.41 -6.81 -17.73
C LEU A 368 20.75 -6.54 -17.04
N LYS A 369 21.30 -5.35 -17.32
CA LYS A 369 22.42 -4.76 -16.60
C LYS A 369 21.94 -3.50 -15.89
N ILE A 370 22.49 -3.24 -14.71
CA ILE A 370 22.29 -1.98 -14.01
C ILE A 370 23.11 -0.90 -14.74
N VAL A 371 22.44 0.17 -15.16
CA VAL A 371 23.05 1.33 -15.83
C VAL A 371 23.26 2.46 -14.84
N ALA A 372 22.27 2.69 -13.99
CA ALA A 372 22.34 3.69 -12.95
C ALA A 372 21.73 3.14 -11.67
N THR A 373 22.47 3.33 -10.59
CA THR A 373 21.95 3.19 -9.23
C THR A 373 21.70 4.57 -8.63
N GLN A 374 21.07 4.57 -7.46
CA GLN A 374 20.75 5.73 -6.65
C GLN A 374 21.92 6.74 -6.55
N SER A 375 21.65 8.03 -6.85
CA SER A 375 22.61 9.14 -6.64
C SER A 375 22.76 9.46 -5.14
N SER A 376 24.00 9.73 -4.72
CA SER A 376 24.36 10.22 -3.38
C SER A 376 24.10 11.72 -3.18
N GLU A 377 23.44 12.40 -4.13
CA GLU A 377 23.17 13.83 -3.99
C GLU A 377 22.33 14.12 -2.73
N PRO A 378 22.75 15.11 -1.92
CA PRO A 378 22.01 15.49 -0.72
C PRO A 378 20.63 16.00 -1.13
N TYR A 379 19.62 15.35 -0.55
CA TYR A 379 18.22 15.72 -0.47
C TYR A 379 17.76 16.97 -1.28
N PRO A 380 16.82 16.84 -2.24
CA PRO A 380 16.00 15.67 -2.57
C PRO A 380 16.50 14.99 -3.86
N GLY A 381 17.18 13.85 -3.74
CA GLY A 381 17.66 13.08 -4.90
C GLY A 381 16.53 12.56 -5.80
N PHE A 382 16.86 12.35 -7.07
CA PHE A 382 16.01 11.70 -8.08
C PHE A 382 16.39 10.24 -8.18
N TYR A 383 15.44 9.32 -8.08
CA TYR A 383 15.76 7.91 -7.91
C TYR A 383 15.05 7.02 -8.90
N HIS A 384 15.87 6.36 -9.71
CA HIS A 384 15.46 5.23 -10.51
C HIS A 384 16.60 4.24 -10.57
N PHE A 385 16.26 2.98 -10.35
CA PHE A 385 17.07 1.91 -10.92
C PHE A 385 16.83 1.96 -12.43
N ILE A 386 17.91 2.23 -13.16
CA ILE A 386 17.90 2.24 -14.62
C ILE A 386 18.61 0.98 -15.07
N PHE A 387 17.95 0.24 -15.94
CA PHE A 387 18.43 -1.03 -16.48
C PHE A 387 18.61 -0.91 -17.99
N ALA A 388 19.49 -1.72 -18.54
CA ALA A 388 19.62 -1.92 -19.98
C ALA A 388 19.56 -3.40 -20.30
N ASP A 389 18.84 -3.77 -21.35
CA ASP A 389 19.17 -5.00 -22.07
C ASP A 389 20.17 -4.68 -23.20
N ARG A 390 20.27 -5.58 -24.20
CA ARG A 390 21.16 -5.39 -25.35
C ARG A 390 20.87 -4.12 -26.17
N HIS A 391 19.61 -3.66 -26.23
CA HIS A 391 19.16 -2.61 -27.15
C HIS A 391 18.32 -1.52 -26.48
N ARG A 392 17.75 -1.76 -25.30
CA ARG A 392 16.74 -0.90 -24.68
C ARG A 392 17.17 -0.44 -23.29
N ILE A 393 16.74 0.77 -22.96
CA ILE A 393 16.85 1.35 -21.63
C ILE A 393 15.50 1.28 -20.93
N TYR A 394 15.52 0.84 -19.67
CA TYR A 394 14.35 0.73 -18.81
C TYR A 394 14.54 1.52 -17.53
N ILE A 395 13.45 2.09 -17.04
CA ILE A 395 13.36 2.78 -15.76
C ILE A 395 12.40 2.00 -14.87
N TYR A 396 12.79 1.70 -13.63
CA TYR A 396 11.82 1.25 -12.64
C TYR A 396 11.00 2.43 -12.12
N ASP A 397 9.70 2.37 -12.36
CA ASP A 397 8.70 3.31 -11.90
C ASP A 397 8.19 2.87 -10.52
N GLU A 398 8.71 3.52 -9.47
CA GLU A 398 8.40 3.19 -8.07
C GLU A 398 6.91 3.36 -7.72
N PHE A 399 6.20 4.29 -8.38
CA PHE A 399 4.80 4.59 -8.07
C PHE A 399 3.86 3.52 -8.59
N TYR A 400 4.15 3.04 -9.80
CA TYR A 400 3.35 2.02 -10.47
C TYR A 400 3.95 0.61 -10.33
N GLN A 401 5.09 0.48 -9.64
CA GLN A 401 5.85 -0.76 -9.43
C GLN A 401 6.05 -1.56 -10.71
N ARG A 402 6.54 -0.89 -11.76
CA ARG A 402 6.69 -1.48 -13.09
C ARG A 402 7.95 -0.99 -13.77
N LEU A 403 8.43 -1.75 -14.74
CA LEU A 403 9.45 -1.26 -15.66
C LEU A 403 8.80 -0.46 -16.79
N VAL A 404 9.40 0.67 -17.11
CA VAL A 404 9.01 1.54 -18.22
C VAL A 404 10.16 1.57 -19.21
N GLN A 405 9.90 1.21 -20.47
CA GLN A 405 10.90 1.40 -21.53
C GLN A 405 11.04 2.89 -21.82
N LEU A 406 12.25 3.42 -21.61
CA LEU A 406 12.58 4.80 -21.91
C LEU A 406 12.90 4.98 -23.38
N TYR A 407 13.78 4.14 -23.93
CA TYR A 407 14.25 4.25 -25.30
C TYR A 407 14.72 2.90 -25.86
N ASP A 408 14.65 2.76 -27.19
CA ASP A 408 15.10 1.58 -27.94
C ASP A 408 16.13 2.01 -28.99
N PHE A 409 17.36 1.52 -28.84
CA PHE A 409 18.49 1.78 -29.73
C PHE A 409 18.61 0.75 -30.86
N SER A 410 17.65 -0.18 -31.00
CA SER A 410 17.70 -1.23 -32.02
C SER A 410 18.00 -0.69 -33.42
N PRO A 411 18.88 -1.35 -34.20
CA PRO A 411 19.54 -2.63 -33.89
C PRO A 411 20.87 -2.47 -33.10
N ASN A 412 21.22 -1.27 -32.64
CA ASN A 412 22.51 -0.98 -32.03
C ASN A 412 22.62 -1.53 -30.61
N VAL A 413 23.83 -1.92 -30.21
CA VAL A 413 24.09 -2.53 -28.90
C VAL A 413 24.45 -1.47 -27.87
N ILE A 414 23.93 -1.63 -26.65
CA ILE A 414 24.24 -0.81 -25.48
C ILE A 414 25.43 -1.40 -24.73
N GLU A 415 26.45 -0.57 -24.49
CA GLU A 415 27.60 -0.88 -23.66
C GLU A 415 27.62 0.03 -22.43
N VAL A 416 27.24 -0.49 -21.27
CA VAL A 416 27.30 0.25 -20.00
C VAL A 416 28.76 0.45 -19.61
N THR A 417 29.20 1.71 -19.49
CA THR A 417 30.61 2.05 -19.21
C THR A 417 30.84 2.33 -17.73
N GLN A 418 29.95 3.10 -17.09
CA GLN A 418 29.99 3.44 -15.67
C GLN A 418 28.61 3.88 -15.18
N ASP A 419 28.48 4.17 -13.88
CA ASP A 419 27.20 4.64 -13.32
C ASP A 419 26.67 5.86 -14.09
N ARG A 420 25.41 5.77 -14.53
CA ARG A 420 24.69 6.77 -15.33
C ARG A 420 25.29 7.07 -16.71
N GLN A 421 26.18 6.23 -17.24
CA GLN A 421 26.77 6.42 -18.56
C GLN A 421 26.86 5.12 -19.35
N PHE A 422 26.57 5.19 -20.64
CA PHE A 422 26.71 4.08 -21.58
C PHE A 422 27.04 4.57 -22.99
N GLN A 423 27.47 3.65 -23.85
CA GLN A 423 27.79 3.93 -25.26
C GLN A 423 26.91 3.13 -26.22
N VAL A 424 26.60 3.74 -27.35
CA VAL A 424 25.99 3.10 -28.52
C VAL A 424 26.69 3.63 -29.76
N ASN A 425 27.31 2.76 -30.56
CA ASN A 425 28.09 3.14 -31.76
C ASN A 425 29.14 4.24 -31.49
N ALA A 426 29.90 4.11 -30.40
CA ALA A 426 30.89 5.10 -29.94
C ALA A 426 30.34 6.50 -29.59
N VAL A 427 29.02 6.66 -29.51
CA VAL A 427 28.37 7.85 -28.96
C VAL A 427 28.05 7.60 -27.49
N THR A 428 28.46 8.52 -26.62
CA THR A 428 28.22 8.44 -25.17
C THR A 428 26.89 9.08 -24.81
N TYR A 429 26.15 8.40 -23.95
CA TYR A 429 24.87 8.85 -23.41
C TYR A 429 24.93 8.91 -21.90
N THR A 430 24.28 9.93 -21.32
CA THR A 430 24.16 10.11 -19.87
C THR A 430 22.72 10.39 -19.45
N PHE A 431 22.44 10.22 -18.17
CA PHE A 431 21.15 10.57 -17.58
C PHE A 431 21.25 11.86 -16.79
N GLN A 432 20.37 12.82 -17.07
CA GLN A 432 20.17 14.03 -16.26
C GLN A 432 18.83 13.96 -15.53
N SER A 433 18.79 14.39 -14.27
CA SER A 433 17.57 14.33 -13.47
C SER A 433 17.22 15.69 -12.89
N LYS A 434 15.93 16.04 -12.85
CA LYS A 434 15.46 17.36 -12.38
C LYS A 434 14.15 17.27 -11.61
N LEU A 435 14.05 18.02 -10.51
CA LEU A 435 12.82 18.13 -9.70
C LEU A 435 11.88 19.10 -10.39
N ILE A 436 10.64 18.68 -10.52
CA ILE A 436 9.57 19.55 -10.95
C ILE A 436 8.61 19.77 -9.79
N ARG A 437 8.45 21.05 -9.42
CA ARG A 437 7.41 21.49 -8.49
C ARG A 437 6.37 22.25 -9.30
N THR A 438 5.11 21.83 -9.23
CA THR A 438 4.00 22.56 -9.86
C THR A 438 3.02 22.97 -8.79
N SER A 439 2.63 24.26 -8.78
CA SER A 439 1.60 24.78 -7.88
C SER A 439 0.34 25.05 -8.67
N SER A 440 -0.80 24.52 -8.20
CA SER A 440 -2.10 24.90 -8.72
C SER A 440 -2.55 26.20 -8.06
N GLN A 441 -2.66 27.27 -8.85
CA GLN A 441 -3.13 28.56 -8.32
C GLN A 441 -4.59 28.53 -7.83
N ARG A 442 -5.41 27.58 -8.31
CA ARG A 442 -6.83 27.43 -7.92
C ARG A 442 -7.05 26.61 -6.64
N SER A 443 -6.22 25.60 -6.39
CA SER A 443 -6.40 24.68 -5.26
C SER A 443 -5.36 24.85 -4.15
N GLY A 444 -4.36 25.72 -4.34
CA GLY A 444 -3.21 25.85 -3.43
C GLY A 444 -2.31 24.60 -3.37
N THR A 445 -2.61 23.58 -4.17
CA THR A 445 -1.93 22.28 -4.12
C THR A 445 -0.56 22.37 -4.78
N GLN A 446 0.49 21.99 -4.05
CA GLN A 446 1.84 21.79 -4.60
C GLN A 446 2.06 20.32 -4.94
N THR A 447 2.28 20.04 -6.21
CA THR A 447 2.60 18.70 -6.72
C THR A 447 4.11 18.60 -6.93
N HIS A 448 4.67 17.48 -6.49
CA HIS A 448 6.06 17.14 -6.70
C HIS A 448 6.15 16.04 -7.76
N GLY A 449 7.08 16.20 -8.68
CA GLY A 449 7.46 15.19 -9.66
C GLY A 449 8.92 15.36 -10.02
N PHE A 450 9.42 14.49 -10.88
CA PHE A 450 10.78 14.62 -11.41
C PHE A 450 10.79 14.16 -12.86
N VAL A 451 11.79 14.63 -13.59
CA VAL A 451 12.10 14.18 -14.95
C VAL A 451 13.47 13.53 -14.93
N ILE A 452 13.60 12.37 -15.57
CA ILE A 452 14.87 11.85 -16.07
C ILE A 452 14.94 12.13 -17.56
N LYS A 453 16.08 12.62 -18.02
CA LYS A 453 16.38 12.86 -19.42
C LYS A 453 17.55 11.99 -19.82
N LEU A 454 17.42 11.34 -20.97
CA LEU A 454 18.51 10.67 -21.66
C LEU A 454 19.16 11.67 -22.62
N ILE A 455 20.43 11.97 -22.40
CA ILE A 455 21.18 13.01 -23.11
C ILE A 455 22.30 12.37 -23.93
N ASN A 456 22.44 12.79 -25.18
CA ASN A 456 23.62 12.54 -25.99
C ASN A 456 24.72 13.53 -25.59
N GLU A 457 25.88 13.04 -25.13
CA GLU A 457 26.94 13.91 -24.63
C GLU A 457 27.61 14.75 -25.72
N ASN A 458 27.60 14.29 -26.98
CA ASN A 458 28.31 14.95 -28.08
C ASN A 458 27.68 16.29 -28.46
N ASP A 459 26.35 16.36 -28.49
CA ASP A 459 25.59 17.54 -28.92
C ASP A 459 24.65 18.09 -27.83
N GLN A 460 24.63 17.47 -26.65
CA GLN A 460 23.77 17.81 -25.52
C GLN A 460 22.27 17.70 -25.84
N SER A 461 21.89 16.94 -26.88
CA SER A 461 20.50 16.72 -27.25
C SER A 461 19.80 15.76 -26.29
N GLU A 462 18.53 16.07 -26.00
CA GLU A 462 17.63 15.20 -25.25
C GLU A 462 16.97 14.21 -26.20
N ILE A 463 17.26 12.92 -26.02
CA ILE A 463 16.79 11.85 -26.90
C ILE A 463 15.47 11.25 -26.38
N ALA A 464 15.33 11.17 -25.05
CA ALA A 464 14.14 10.66 -24.39
C ALA A 464 13.99 11.25 -23.00
N ASP A 465 12.76 11.31 -22.51
CA ASP A 465 12.45 11.69 -21.15
C ASP A 465 11.46 10.74 -20.48
N TYR A 466 11.60 10.63 -19.16
CA TYR A 466 10.66 9.97 -18.29
C TYR A 466 10.23 10.95 -17.20
N PHE A 467 8.93 11.02 -16.96
CA PHE A 467 8.35 11.93 -16.01
C PHE A 467 7.38 11.21 -15.08
N ALA A 468 7.62 11.29 -13.78
CA ALA A 468 6.70 10.80 -12.77
C ALA A 468 6.08 11.96 -11.98
N ARG A 469 4.78 11.86 -11.70
CA ARG A 469 4.04 12.78 -10.81
C ARG A 469 3.48 12.01 -9.63
N ILE A 470 3.57 12.64 -8.47
CA ILE A 470 2.83 12.21 -7.28
C ILE A 470 1.47 12.87 -7.33
N ALA A 471 0.41 12.12 -7.56
CA ALA A 471 -0.93 12.63 -7.29
C ALA A 471 -0.99 12.96 -5.79
N THR A 472 -1.30 14.21 -5.42
CA THR A 472 -1.28 14.68 -4.02
C THR A 472 -2.27 13.96 -3.10
N SER A 473 -3.14 13.09 -3.65
CA SER A 473 -4.01 12.18 -2.89
C SER A 473 -3.36 10.84 -2.54
N PHE A 474 -2.15 10.56 -3.03
CA PHE A 474 -1.45 9.29 -2.82
C PHE A 474 -0.39 9.46 -1.74
N SER A 475 -0.54 8.75 -0.62
CA SER A 475 0.48 8.67 0.43
C SER A 475 1.36 7.45 0.16
N PRO A 476 2.62 7.62 -0.25
CA PRO A 476 3.53 6.50 -0.53
C PRO A 476 3.78 5.60 0.68
N LYS A 477 3.61 6.16 1.90
CA LYS A 477 3.77 5.41 3.16
C LYS A 477 2.91 4.14 3.20
N ARG A 478 1.77 4.09 2.50
CA ARG A 478 0.87 2.92 2.51
C ARG A 478 1.23 1.81 1.53
N ILE A 479 2.20 2.00 0.64
CA ILE A 479 2.53 1.01 -0.40
C ILE A 479 3.46 -0.09 0.12
N PHE A 480 4.32 0.23 1.09
CA PHE A 480 5.34 -0.69 1.60
C PHE A 480 5.26 -0.98 3.11
N THR A 481 4.29 -0.41 3.84
CA THR A 481 4.08 -0.67 5.29
C THR A 481 2.82 -1.46 5.60
N SER A 482 2.29 -2.22 4.64
CA SER A 482 1.09 -3.04 4.84
C SER A 482 1.42 -4.43 5.42
N THR A 483 2.02 -4.48 6.61
CA THR A 483 1.81 -5.55 7.60
C THR A 483 2.25 -5.05 8.97
N GLN A 484 1.40 -4.25 9.62
CA GLN A 484 1.29 -4.26 11.08
C GLN A 484 -0.19 -4.16 11.44
N ASN A 485 -0.74 -5.32 11.78
CA ASN A 485 -1.69 -5.52 12.86
C ASN A 485 -1.39 -6.89 13.46
#